data_AF-E2CAF0-F1
#
_entry.id   AF-E2CAF0-F1
#
_cell.length_a   1.000
_cell.length_b   1.000
_cell.length_c   1.000
_cell.angle_alpha   90.00
_cell.angle_beta   90.00
_cell.angle_gamma   90.00
#
_symmetry.space_group_name_H-M   'P 1'
#
loop_
_entity.id
_entity.type
_entity.pdbx_description
1 polymer ?
#
loop_
_entity_poly.entity_id
_entity_poly.type
_entity_poly.pdbx_seq_one_letter_code
_entity_poly.pdbx_strand_id
1 'polypeptide(L)' 'TPLEHPPYSFDLSSCDFHMFGPPKEALGGERFNNDAAVEYYVRNRLFERPSTFFDEGVKKLLARWRKCISVEGN' A
#
# COMPACT_ATOMS: atom_id res chain seq x y z
N THR A 1 3.01 -6.34 -21.93
CA THR A 1 1.74 -6.89 -21.41
C THR A 1 1.57 -6.43 -19.97
N PRO A 2 0.34 -6.18 -19.49
CA PRO A 2 0.10 -5.86 -18.08
C PRO A 2 0.51 -7.04 -17.19
N LEU A 3 0.92 -6.75 -15.94
CA LEU A 3 1.22 -7.77 -14.96
C LEU A 3 -0.09 -8.44 -14.50
N GLU A 4 -0.13 -9.77 -14.53
CA GLU A 4 -1.30 -10.52 -14.06
C GLU A 4 -1.49 -10.34 -12.55
N HIS A 5 -2.73 -10.14 -12.13
CA HIS A 5 -3.08 -9.99 -10.72
C HIS A 5 -4.27 -10.90 -10.37
N PRO A 6 -4.10 -11.86 -9.44
CA PRO A 6 -5.19 -12.73 -9.03
C PRO A 6 -6.29 -11.96 -8.27
N PRO A 7 -7.56 -12.38 -8.37
CA PRO A 7 -8.66 -11.80 -7.60
C PRO A 7 -8.41 -11.88 -6.09
N TYR A 8 -8.83 -10.85 -5.34
CA TYR A 8 -8.80 -10.78 -3.88
C TYR A 8 -7.42 -10.88 -3.21
N SER A 9 -6.33 -10.70 -3.97
CA SER A 9 -4.96 -10.80 -3.46
C SER A 9 -4.38 -9.46 -3.01
N PHE A 10 -5.02 -8.84 -2.02
CA PHE A 10 -4.53 -7.59 -1.40
C PHE A 10 -3.11 -7.74 -0.84
N ASP A 11 -2.74 -8.95 -0.39
CA ASP A 11 -1.41 -9.27 0.09
C ASP A 11 -0.35 -9.29 -1.03
N LEU A 12 -0.77 -9.32 -2.31
CA LEU A 12 0.09 -9.24 -3.50
C LEU A 12 0.07 -7.86 -4.16
N SER A 13 -0.65 -6.89 -3.60
CA SER A 13 -0.69 -5.50 -4.06
C SER A 13 0.15 -4.62 -3.14
N SER A 14 1.25 -4.05 -3.66
CA SER A 14 2.12 -3.16 -2.87
C SER A 14 1.41 -1.90 -2.37
N CYS A 15 0.39 -1.44 -3.10
CA CYS A 15 -0.47 -0.36 -2.64
C CYS A 15 -1.17 -0.74 -1.33
N ASP A 16 -1.74 -1.94 -1.28
CA ASP A 16 -2.57 -2.39 -0.16
C ASP A 16 -1.75 -2.80 1.07
N PHE A 17 -0.70 -3.61 0.88
CA PHE A 17 0.07 -4.12 2.01
C PHE A 17 1.16 -3.17 2.53
N HIS A 18 1.52 -2.13 1.77
CA HIS A 18 2.64 -1.25 2.12
C HIS A 18 2.29 0.25 2.00
N MET A 19 1.87 0.72 0.82
CA MET A 19 1.68 2.17 0.58
C MET A 19 0.55 2.76 1.43
N PHE A 20 -0.59 2.08 1.53
CA PHE A 20 -1.77 2.59 2.23
C PHE A 20 -1.73 2.44 3.75
N GLY A 21 -0.81 1.65 4.31
CA GLY A 21 -0.70 1.43 5.75
C GLY A 21 -0.52 2.75 6.53
N PRO A 22 0.56 3.50 6.29
CA PRO A 22 0.82 4.72 7.05
C PRO A 22 -0.23 5.83 6.89
N PRO A 23 -0.78 6.09 5.68
CA PRO A 23 -1.91 7.01 5.55
C PRO A 23 -3.16 6.55 6.30
N LYS A 24 -3.51 5.25 6.26
CA LYS A 24 -4.69 4.72 6.97
C LYS A 24 -4.56 4.86 8.49
N GLU A 25 -3.39 4.55 9.05
CA GLU A 25 -3.10 4.76 10.47
C GLU A 25 -3.27 6.22 10.85
N ALA A 26 -2.73 7.12 10.02
CA ALA A 26 -2.75 8.56 10.29
C ALA A 26 -4.11 9.22 10.03
N LEU A 27 -5.01 8.57 9.27
CA LEU A 27 -6.39 9.00 9.05
C LEU A 27 -7.33 8.53 10.17
N GLY A 28 -6.95 7.50 10.92
CA GLY A 28 -7.77 6.93 11.98
C GLY A 28 -8.07 7.94 13.07
N GLY A 29 -9.36 8.28 13.24
CA GLY A 29 -9.83 9.20 14.29
C GLY A 29 -9.82 10.69 13.90
N GLU A 30 -9.29 11.03 12.74
CA GLU A 30 -9.29 12.42 12.25
C GLU A 30 -10.64 12.77 11.59
N ARG A 31 -11.14 13.97 11.88
CA ARG A 31 -12.33 14.53 11.21
C ARG A 31 -11.89 15.65 10.28
N PHE A 32 -12.23 15.50 9.01
CA PHE A 32 -11.96 16.50 7.99
C PHE A 32 -13.25 17.24 7.62
N ASN A 33 -13.13 18.54 7.38
CA ASN A 33 -14.28 19.40 7.09
C ASN A 33 -14.70 19.37 5.60
N ASN A 34 -13.84 18.85 4.72
CA ASN A 34 -14.07 18.72 3.28
C ASN A 34 -13.04 17.79 2.62
N ASP A 35 -13.30 17.42 1.36
CA ASP A 35 -12.45 16.50 0.59
C ASP A 35 -11.04 17.06 0.30
N ALA A 36 -10.93 18.37 0.07
CA ALA A 36 -9.63 19.01 -0.18
C ALA A 36 -8.67 18.87 1.02
N ALA A 37 -9.20 18.91 2.24
CA ALA A 37 -8.42 18.68 3.46
C ALA A 37 -7.91 17.23 3.54
N VAL A 38 -8.74 16.24 3.18
CA VAL A 38 -8.35 14.83 3.12
C VAL A 38 -7.28 14.61 2.05
N GLU A 39 -7.48 15.17 0.85
CA GLU A 39 -6.56 15.05 -0.27
C GLU A 39 -5.19 15.65 0.04
N TYR A 40 -5.17 16.85 0.63
CA TYR A 40 -3.92 17.49 1.08
C TYR A 40 -3.21 16.63 2.11
N TYR A 41 -3.93 16.12 3.12
CA TYR A 41 -3.37 15.30 4.17
C TYR A 41 -2.74 14.01 3.62
N VAL A 42 -3.49 13.26 2.81
CA VAL A 42 -3.01 12.00 2.21
C VAL A 42 -1.80 12.24 1.32
N ARG A 43 -1.84 13.28 0.46
CA ARG A 43 -0.68 13.65 -0.37
C ARG A 43 0.54 13.94 0.49
N ASN A 44 0.40 14.80 1.51
CA ASN A 44 1.50 15.17 2.36
C ASN A 44 2.10 13.93 3.06
N ARG A 45 1.25 13.03 3.60
CA ARG A 45 1.70 11.78 4.22
C ARG A 45 2.44 10.82 3.28
N LEU A 46 2.12 10.84 1.99
CA LEU A 46 2.83 10.06 0.97
C LEU A 46 4.15 10.72 0.56
N PHE A 47 4.16 12.05 0.36
CA PHE A 47 5.35 12.80 -0.04
C PHE A 47 6.37 13.00 1.09
N GLU A 48 5.95 12.92 2.34
CA GLU A 48 6.86 12.86 3.51
C GLU A 48 7.69 11.56 3.53
N ARG A 49 7.30 10.53 2.77
CA ARG A 49 8.05 9.27 2.73
C ARG A 49 9.29 9.39 1.85
N PRO A 50 10.43 8.85 2.28
CA PRO A 50 11.60 8.79 1.43
C PRO A 50 11.32 7.91 0.21
N SER A 51 12.02 8.14 -0.91
CA SER A 51 11.90 7.30 -2.11
C SER A 51 12.13 5.81 -1.82
N THR A 52 13.03 5.50 -0.88
CA THR A 52 13.32 4.14 -0.42
C THR A 52 12.10 3.41 0.14
N PHE A 53 11.12 4.15 0.70
CA PHE A 53 9.87 3.57 1.17
C PHE A 53 9.12 2.86 0.04
N PHE A 54 9.03 3.47 -1.14
CA PHE A 54 8.35 2.87 -2.29
C PHE A 54 9.14 1.68 -2.84
N ASP A 55 10.46 1.80 -2.93
CA ASP A 55 11.35 0.72 -3.35
C ASP A 55 11.23 -0.52 -2.47
N GLU A 56 11.12 -0.33 -1.15
CA GLU A 56 10.91 -1.42 -0.21
C GLU A 56 9.59 -2.15 -0.44
N GLY A 57 8.51 -1.42 -0.72
CA GLY A 57 7.21 -2.00 -1.06
C GLY A 57 7.29 -2.91 -2.28
N VAL A 58 7.99 -2.46 -3.33
CA VAL A 58 8.22 -3.24 -4.55
C VAL A 58 9.11 -4.47 -4.26
N LYS A 59 10.21 -4.30 -3.51
CA LYS A 59 11.10 -5.42 -3.15
C LYS A 59 10.40 -6.51 -2.33
N LYS A 60 9.45 -6.12 -1.47
CA LYS A 60 8.65 -7.05 -0.65
C LYS A 60 7.70 -7.94 -1.48
N LEU A 61 7.35 -7.57 -2.72
CA LEU A 61 6.50 -8.42 -3.58
C LEU A 61 7.13 -9.79 -3.83
N LEU A 62 8.44 -9.86 -4.08
CA LEU A 62 9.11 -11.13 -4.37
C LEU A 62 8.97 -12.12 -3.21
N ALA A 63 9.11 -11.66 -1.97
CA ALA A 63 8.93 -12.48 -0.79
C ALA A 63 7.46 -12.91 -0.62
N ARG A 64 6.51 -12.01 -0.90
CA ARG A 64 5.06 -12.28 -0.82
C ARG A 64 4.59 -13.26 -1.89
N TRP A 65 5.06 -13.16 -3.13
CA TRP A 65 4.79 -14.15 -4.17
C TRP A 65 5.32 -15.53 -3.79
N ARG A 66 6.56 -15.62 -3.32
CA ARG A 66 7.13 -16.89 -2.83
C ARG A 66 6.30 -17.47 -1.69
N LYS A 67 5.86 -16.61 -0.77
CA LYS A 67 4.97 -17.03 0.32
C LYS A 67 3.66 -17.58 -0.23
N CYS A 68 2.97 -16.84 -1.09
CA CYS A 68 1.72 -17.25 -1.74
C CYS A 68 1.84 -18.62 -2.43
N ILE A 69 2.95 -18.86 -3.15
CA ILE A 69 3.24 -20.17 -3.74
C ILE A 69 3.42 -21.25 -2.65
N SER A 70 4.18 -20.96 -1.59
CA SER A 70 4.47 -21.95 -0.53
C SER A 70 3.25 -22.35 0.29
N VAL A 71 2.21 -21.52 0.31
CA VAL A 71 0.93 -21.77 1.00
C VAL A 71 -0.18 -22.16 0.03
N GLU A 72 0.17 -22.45 -1.23
CA GLU A 72 -0.78 -22.85 -2.28
C GLU A 72 -1.93 -21.84 -2.48
N GLY A 73 -1.63 -20.55 -2.31
CA GLY A 73 -2.58 -19.45 -2.47
C GLY A 73 -3.44 -19.12 -1.24
N ASN A 74 -3.16 -19.71 -0.06
CA ASN A 74 -3.89 -19.53 1.20
C ASN A 74 -3.35 -18.43 2.14
#